data_AF-A0A7Y5W9J0-F1
#
_entry.id   AF-A0A7Y5W9J0-F1
#
_cell.length_a   1.000
_cell.length_b   1.000
_cell.length_c   1.000
_cell.angle_alpha   90.00
_cell.angle_beta   90.00
_cell.angle_gamma   90.00
#
_symmetry.space_group_name_H-M   'P 1'
#
loop_
_entity.id
_entity.type
_entity.pdbx_description
1 polymer ?
#
loop_
_entity_poly.entity_id
_entity_poly.type
_entity_poly.pdbx_seq_one_letter_code
_entity_poly.pdbx_strand_id
1 'polypeptide(L)'
;MGLYKPDQGYWVRVMTALGLAVLFLAGAAWAWQELDRFKLPTPQWNLTIAEVSGEPPVGQRLTLIDTSHSELVTLGEATIEAWTPGDRGSGRMRVGSVTEARGRSFIDAKQIKTLDGSFTADVNRSMGIPVFEPVYLKAGVAGAIIVAGLLFVYWFVGHKADSAEFLIATDAEMRKVNWSTRKNILDSTWVVIGATMLIGAFLFVCDIVWRVLFQAINVF
;
A
#
# COMPACT_ATOMS: atom_id res chain seq x y z
N MET A 1 -22.71 -32.48 28.27
CA MET A 1 -22.13 -32.46 26.91
C MET A 1 -23.20 -32.88 25.93
N GLY A 2 -23.67 -31.96 25.09
CA GLY A 2 -24.69 -32.24 24.08
C GLY A 2 -24.14 -33.14 22.97
N LEU A 3 -24.95 -34.06 22.47
CA LEU A 3 -24.57 -35.00 21.41
C LEU A 3 -24.58 -34.23 20.06
N TYR A 4 -23.41 -33.86 19.55
CA TYR A 4 -23.30 -33.17 18.26
C TYR A 4 -23.51 -34.16 17.10
N LYS A 5 -24.23 -33.72 16.06
CA LYS A 5 -24.27 -34.46 14.79
C LYS A 5 -22.93 -34.28 14.06
N PRO A 6 -22.41 -35.32 13.38
CA PRO A 6 -21.10 -35.28 12.71
C PRO A 6 -20.90 -34.08 11.76
N ASP A 7 -21.98 -33.61 11.12
CA ASP A 7 -21.92 -32.54 10.10
C ASP A 7 -22.27 -31.14 10.64
N GLN A 8 -22.49 -30.99 11.95
CA GLN A 8 -23.01 -29.74 12.50
C GLN A 8 -21.96 -28.62 12.48
N GLY A 9 -22.30 -27.49 11.84
CA GLY A 9 -21.41 -26.33 11.70
C GLY A 9 -20.20 -26.54 10.78
N TYR A 10 -20.13 -27.65 10.04
CA TYR A 10 -19.03 -27.90 9.08
C TYR A 10 -18.91 -26.78 8.05
N TRP A 11 -20.00 -26.46 7.35
CA TRP A 11 -20.00 -25.45 6.30
C TRP A 11 -19.67 -24.04 6.81
N VAL A 12 -20.22 -23.66 7.97
CA VAL A 12 -19.92 -22.35 8.57
C VAL A 12 -18.45 -22.25 8.93
N ARG A 13 -17.86 -23.29 9.55
CA ARG A 13 -16.43 -23.31 9.86
C ARG A 13 -15.56 -23.22 8.61
N VAL A 14 -15.90 -23.97 7.56
CA VAL A 14 -15.16 -23.93 6.28
C VAL A 14 -15.29 -22.55 5.62
N MET A 15 -16.48 -21.95 5.57
CA MET A 15 -16.69 -20.62 4.99
C MET A 15 -16.00 -19.52 5.80
N THR A 16 -16.02 -19.60 7.14
CA THR A 16 -15.27 -18.68 8.00
C THR A 16 -13.77 -18.83 7.80
N ALA A 17 -13.25 -20.06 7.74
CA ALA A 17 -11.83 -20.30 7.46
C ALA A 17 -11.42 -19.76 6.09
N LEU A 18 -12.24 -19.99 5.06
CA LEU A 18 -12.01 -19.49 3.71
C LEU A 18 -12.04 -17.95 3.68
N GLY A 19 -13.04 -17.33 4.30
CA GLY A 19 -13.17 -15.87 4.35
C GLY A 19 -11.98 -15.21 5.06
N LEU A 20 -11.56 -15.78 6.20
CA LEU A 20 -10.36 -15.31 6.90
C LEU A 20 -9.10 -15.53 6.07
N ALA A 21 -8.94 -16.68 5.41
CA ALA A 21 -7.80 -16.96 4.55
C ALA A 21 -7.70 -15.95 3.40
N VAL A 22 -8.82 -15.64 2.73
CA VAL A 22 -8.88 -14.60 1.69
C VAL A 22 -8.49 -13.23 2.25
N LEU A 23 -8.95 -12.88 3.46
CA LEU A 23 -8.60 -11.62 4.11
C LEU A 23 -7.09 -11.51 4.40
N PHE A 24 -6.46 -12.56 4.92
CA PHE A 24 -5.01 -12.57 5.14
C PHE A 24 -4.20 -12.54 3.84
N LEU A 25 -4.65 -13.25 2.80
CA LEU A 25 -4.02 -13.20 1.48
C LEU A 25 -4.13 -11.80 0.85
N ALA A 26 -5.30 -11.17 0.95
CA ALA A 26 -5.50 -9.80 0.51
C ALA A 26 -4.61 -8.82 1.29
N GLY A 27 -4.50 -9.00 2.62
CA GLY A 27 -3.58 -8.23 3.46
C GLY A 27 -2.11 -8.40 3.08
N ALA A 28 -1.69 -9.62 2.76
CA ALA A 28 -0.33 -9.91 2.30
C ALA A 28 -0.04 -9.27 0.92
N ALA A 29 -1.00 -9.34 -0.01
CA ALA A 29 -0.90 -8.69 -1.32
C ALA A 29 -0.83 -7.17 -1.20
N TRP A 30 -1.65 -6.59 -0.32
CA TRP A 30 -1.61 -5.16 -0.01
C TRP A 30 -0.25 -4.75 0.60
N ALA A 31 0.25 -5.49 1.58
CA ALA A 31 1.53 -5.19 2.23
C ALA A 31 2.71 -5.26 1.24
N TRP A 32 2.68 -6.20 0.29
CA TRP A 32 3.68 -6.28 -0.78
C TRP A 32 3.73 -4.99 -1.61
N GLN A 33 2.56 -4.47 -1.99
CA GLN A 33 2.45 -3.24 -2.78
C GLN A 33 2.83 -1.99 -1.98
N GLU A 34 2.49 -1.94 -0.68
CA GLU A 34 2.85 -0.79 0.16
C GLU A 34 4.36 -0.68 0.35
N LEU A 35 5.06 -1.81 0.44
CA LEU A 35 6.52 -1.86 0.55
C LEU A 35 7.25 -1.39 -0.72
N ASP A 36 6.60 -1.28 -1.88
CA ASP A 36 7.18 -0.63 -3.07
C ASP A 36 7.43 0.87 -2.84
N ARG A 37 6.66 1.49 -1.96
CA ARG A 37 6.76 2.93 -1.68
C ARG A 37 7.92 3.27 -0.77
N PHE A 38 8.45 2.29 -0.04
CA PHE A 38 9.53 2.49 0.91
C PHE A 38 10.90 2.33 0.22
N LYS A 39 11.64 3.43 0.09
CA LYS A 39 13.00 3.41 -0.45
C LYS A 39 13.98 2.91 0.62
N LEU A 40 14.65 1.80 0.34
CA LEU A 40 15.70 1.28 1.22
C LEU A 40 16.95 2.15 1.16
N PRO A 41 17.73 2.21 2.25
CA PRO A 41 19.03 2.88 2.23
C PRO A 41 19.94 2.26 1.15
N THR A 42 20.53 3.11 0.31
CA THR A 42 21.49 2.73 -0.73
C THR A 42 22.86 3.30 -0.35
N PRO A 43 23.68 2.60 0.46
CA PRO A 43 24.97 3.11 0.92
C PRO A 43 26.03 3.13 -0.19
N GLN A 44 25.82 2.35 -1.25
CA GLN A 44 26.69 2.24 -2.41
C GLN A 44 25.95 2.70 -3.66
N TRP A 45 26.66 3.38 -4.55
CA TRP A 45 26.11 3.85 -5.82
C TRP A 45 27.06 3.55 -6.97
N ASN A 46 26.51 3.03 -8.06
CA ASN A 46 27.22 2.93 -9.33
C ASN A 46 26.88 4.17 -10.17
N LEU A 47 27.92 4.92 -10.52
CA LEU A 47 27.84 6.11 -11.36
C LEU A 47 28.48 5.78 -12.71
N THR A 48 27.72 5.94 -13.78
CA THR A 48 28.26 5.93 -15.14
C THR A 48 28.64 7.36 -15.48
N ILE A 49 29.92 7.61 -15.70
CA ILE A 49 30.45 8.94 -15.97
C ILE A 49 30.99 9.05 -17.40
N ALA A 50 30.92 10.26 -17.95
CA ALA A 50 31.43 10.65 -19.27
C ALA A 50 32.25 11.94 -19.13
N GLU A 51 33.04 12.25 -20.17
CA GLU A 51 33.88 13.47 -20.21
C GLU A 51 34.80 13.61 -19.00
N VAL A 52 35.51 12.53 -18.67
CA VAL A 52 36.43 12.48 -17.54
C VAL A 52 37.63 13.41 -17.78
N SER A 53 37.82 14.39 -16.90
CA SER A 53 39.00 15.25 -16.84
C SER A 53 39.77 14.98 -15.54
N GLY A 54 40.98 14.42 -15.68
CA GLY A 54 41.85 14.02 -14.56
C GLY A 54 41.90 12.49 -14.32
N GLU A 55 42.85 12.04 -13.50
CA GLU A 55 42.96 10.64 -13.07
C GLU A 55 42.17 10.45 -11.76
N PRO A 56 41.21 9.51 -11.66
CA PRO A 56 40.38 9.34 -10.47
C PRO A 56 41.20 8.75 -9.31
N PRO A 57 41.42 9.49 -8.21
CA PRO A 57 42.11 8.95 -7.05
C PRO A 57 41.13 8.11 -6.21
N VAL A 58 41.25 6.79 -6.28
CA VAL A 58 40.47 5.85 -5.45
C VAL A 58 40.72 6.17 -3.97
N GLY A 59 39.66 6.31 -3.18
CA GLY A 59 39.72 6.64 -1.75
C GLY A 59 39.55 8.13 -1.39
N GLN A 60 39.50 9.05 -2.37
CA GLN A 60 39.21 10.47 -2.08
C GLN A 60 37.71 10.77 -1.98
N ARG A 61 37.39 11.86 -1.28
CA ARG A 61 36.03 12.40 -1.17
C ARG A 61 35.68 13.25 -2.38
N LEU A 62 34.49 13.00 -2.91
CA LEU A 62 33.90 13.70 -4.03
C LEU A 62 32.65 14.42 -3.55
N THR A 63 32.44 15.62 -4.08
CA THR A 63 31.16 16.32 -4.00
C THR A 63 30.38 16.08 -5.28
N LEU A 64 29.12 15.64 -5.14
CA LEU A 64 28.21 15.52 -6.27
C LEU A 64 27.40 16.81 -6.38
N ILE A 65 27.27 17.32 -7.59
CA ILE A 65 26.65 18.62 -7.89
C ILE A 65 25.55 18.39 -8.94
N ASP A 66 24.40 19.03 -8.72
CA ASP A 66 23.39 19.21 -9.76
C ASP A 66 23.68 20.52 -10.51
N THR A 67 23.94 20.41 -11.81
CA THR A 67 24.13 21.54 -12.75
C THR A 67 22.84 21.82 -13.54
N SER A 68 21.72 21.19 -13.20
CA SER A 68 20.42 21.38 -13.88
C SER A 68 19.76 22.72 -13.57
N HIS A 69 20.12 23.35 -12.46
CA HIS A 69 19.60 24.63 -12.01
C HIS A 69 20.69 25.70 -12.14
N SER A 70 20.32 26.98 -12.31
CA SER A 70 21.28 28.07 -12.54
C SER A 70 22.24 28.33 -11.36
N GLU A 71 21.96 27.74 -10.20
CA GLU A 71 22.87 27.69 -9.05
C GLU A 71 23.45 26.28 -8.92
N LEU A 72 24.76 26.18 -8.68
CA LEU A 72 25.44 24.90 -8.44
C LEU A 72 24.99 24.35 -7.09
N VAL A 73 24.18 23.30 -7.12
CA VAL A 73 23.59 22.72 -5.92
C VAL A 73 24.36 21.48 -5.50
N THR A 74 25.08 21.53 -4.37
CA THR A 74 25.75 20.35 -3.79
C THR A 74 24.71 19.37 -3.25
N LEU A 75 24.76 18.13 -3.74
CA LEU A 75 23.84 17.03 -3.42
C LEU A 75 24.36 16.16 -2.28
N GLY A 76 25.68 16.09 -2.08
CA GLY A 76 26.30 15.38 -0.97
C GLY A 76 27.76 15.00 -1.22
N GLU A 77 28.36 14.33 -0.24
CA GLU A 77 29.73 13.79 -0.29
C GLU A 77 29.71 12.27 -0.44
N ALA A 78 30.64 11.71 -1.21
CA ALA A 78 30.87 10.27 -1.29
C ALA A 78 32.34 9.94 -1.51
N THR A 79 32.77 8.72 -1.14
CA THR A 79 34.14 8.25 -1.38
C THR A 79 34.20 7.33 -2.59
N ILE A 80 35.26 7.45 -3.41
CA ILE A 80 35.49 6.53 -4.53
C ILE A 80 35.96 5.19 -3.98
N GLU A 81 35.18 4.13 -4.18
CA GLU A 81 35.58 2.76 -3.81
C GLU A 81 36.24 2.02 -4.97
N ALA A 82 35.76 2.23 -6.20
CA ALA A 82 36.30 1.57 -7.37
C ALA A 82 36.08 2.39 -8.65
N TRP A 83 37.06 2.34 -9.55
CA TRP A 83 36.98 2.92 -10.89
C TRP A 83 37.23 1.82 -11.93
N THR A 84 36.35 1.73 -12.92
CA THR A 84 36.55 0.87 -14.10
C THR A 84 36.49 1.75 -15.34
N PRO A 85 37.63 1.99 -16.00
CA PRO A 85 37.66 2.78 -17.22
C PRO A 85 36.90 2.07 -18.35
N GLY A 86 36.19 2.84 -19.16
CA GLY A 86 35.55 2.43 -20.40
C GLY A 86 36.18 3.12 -21.61
N ASP A 87 35.57 2.94 -22.78
CA ASP A 87 36.09 3.51 -24.02
C ASP A 87 35.83 5.02 -24.11
N ARG A 88 36.79 5.75 -24.69
CA ARG A 88 36.70 7.20 -25.03
C ARG A 88 36.37 8.12 -23.85
N GLY A 89 37.01 7.93 -22.70
CA GLY A 89 36.84 8.84 -21.55
C GLY A 89 35.49 8.69 -20.82
N SER A 90 34.82 7.55 -21.05
CA SER A 90 33.68 7.10 -20.25
C SER A 90 34.13 6.03 -19.26
N GLY A 91 33.38 5.80 -18.19
CA GLY A 91 33.64 4.67 -17.30
C GLY A 91 32.62 4.53 -16.18
N ARG A 92 32.79 3.47 -15.39
CA ARG A 92 31.93 3.17 -14.25
C ARG A 92 32.69 3.41 -12.96
N MET A 93 32.12 4.24 -12.09
CA MET A 93 32.65 4.53 -10.78
C MET A 93 31.69 3.99 -9.72
N ARG A 94 32.22 3.21 -8.76
CA ARG A 94 31.49 2.84 -7.56
C ARG A 94 31.88 3.79 -6.44
N VAL A 95 30.88 4.45 -5.87
CA VAL A 95 31.05 5.32 -4.71
C VAL A 95 30.36 4.73 -3.49
N GLY A 96 31.00 4.88 -2.33
CA GLY A 96 30.54 4.42 -1.03
C GLY A 96 30.48 5.55 -0.02
N SER A 97 30.06 5.23 1.21
CA SER A 97 29.96 6.15 2.35
C SER A 97 29.23 7.47 2.00
N VAL A 98 28.10 7.33 1.32
CA VAL A 98 27.33 8.46 0.79
C VAL A 98 26.67 9.26 1.93
N THR A 99 26.96 10.56 1.99
CA THR A 99 26.30 11.52 2.87
C THR A 99 25.43 12.46 2.03
N GLU A 100 24.13 12.18 2.00
CA GLU A 100 23.12 12.99 1.30
C GLU A 100 22.83 14.31 2.01
N ALA A 101 22.78 15.41 1.25
CA ALA A 101 22.27 16.68 1.75
C ALA A 101 20.75 16.58 1.99
N ARG A 102 20.23 17.22 3.05
CA ARG A 102 18.83 17.09 3.47
C ARG A 102 17.85 17.30 2.30
N GLY A 103 17.05 16.28 2.01
CA GLY A 103 15.99 16.33 0.99
C GLY A 103 16.48 16.24 -0.46
N ARG A 104 17.76 15.91 -0.70
CA ARG A 104 18.35 15.78 -2.03
C ARG A 104 18.93 14.39 -2.22
N SER A 105 18.64 13.75 -3.36
CA SER A 105 19.07 12.39 -3.64
C SER A 105 20.18 12.35 -4.69
N PHE A 106 21.05 11.36 -4.59
CA PHE A 106 22.16 11.13 -5.54
C PHE A 106 21.67 10.72 -6.93
N ILE A 107 20.37 10.41 -7.07
CA ILE A 107 19.72 10.21 -8.39
C ILE A 107 19.88 11.44 -9.28
N ASP A 108 19.83 12.64 -8.72
CA ASP A 108 19.82 13.90 -9.49
C ASP A 108 21.22 14.43 -9.81
N ALA A 109 22.27 13.68 -9.47
CA ALA A 109 23.65 14.09 -9.73
C ALA A 109 23.94 14.15 -11.24
N LYS A 110 24.41 15.32 -11.70
CA LYS A 110 24.81 15.56 -13.10
C LYS A 110 26.32 15.75 -13.26
N GLN A 111 27.01 16.18 -12.21
CA GLN A 111 28.46 16.37 -12.24
C GLN A 111 29.08 15.93 -10.92
N ILE A 112 30.31 15.42 -10.99
CA ILE A 112 31.12 15.05 -9.83
C ILE A 112 32.39 15.88 -9.84
N LYS A 113 32.77 16.41 -8.68
CA LYS A 113 34.04 17.11 -8.48
C LYS A 113 34.74 16.60 -7.22
N THR A 114 36.05 16.48 -7.28
CA THR A 114 36.87 16.26 -6.09
C THR A 114 37.06 17.57 -5.33
N LEU A 115 37.22 17.52 -4.00
CA LEU A 115 37.50 18.70 -3.17
C LEU A 115 38.71 19.50 -3.67
N ASP A 116 39.71 18.81 -4.22
CA ASP A 116 40.95 19.40 -4.76
C ASP A 116 40.83 19.86 -6.22
N GLY A 117 39.67 19.69 -6.87
CA GLY A 117 39.45 20.05 -8.27
C GLY A 117 40.22 19.20 -9.30
N SER A 118 41.01 18.22 -8.85
CA SER A 118 41.87 17.35 -9.65
C SER A 118 41.13 16.40 -10.59
N PHE A 119 39.85 16.13 -10.28
CA PHE A 119 38.99 15.24 -11.07
C PHE A 119 37.60 15.83 -11.19
N THR A 120 37.14 16.00 -12.43
CA THR A 120 35.79 16.39 -12.79
C THR A 120 35.26 15.43 -13.84
N ALA A 121 34.02 14.97 -13.67
CA ALA A 121 33.35 14.13 -14.65
C ALA A 121 31.84 14.36 -14.63
N ASP A 122 31.20 14.19 -15.78
CA ASP A 122 29.75 14.31 -15.91
C ASP A 122 29.08 12.97 -15.65
N VAL A 123 28.00 12.98 -14.86
CA VAL A 123 27.23 11.78 -14.49
C VAL A 123 26.12 11.59 -15.50
N ASN A 124 26.20 10.50 -16.26
CA ASN A 124 25.17 10.13 -17.23
C ASN A 124 24.07 9.28 -16.57
N ARG A 125 24.43 8.43 -15.59
CA ARG A 125 23.47 7.61 -14.85
C ARG A 125 23.96 7.30 -13.44
N SER A 126 23.08 7.46 -12.46
CA SER A 126 23.31 7.05 -11.07
C SER A 126 22.36 5.91 -10.69
N MET A 127 22.90 4.83 -10.13
CA MET A 127 22.12 3.68 -9.66
C MET A 127 22.56 3.31 -8.25
N GLY A 128 21.68 3.50 -7.28
CA GLY A 128 21.90 3.07 -5.89
C GLY A 128 21.81 1.54 -5.76
N ILE A 129 22.77 0.94 -5.07
CA ILE A 129 22.76 -0.48 -4.70
C ILE A 129 22.16 -0.55 -3.28
N PRO A 130 20.98 -1.17 -3.10
CA PRO A 130 20.39 -1.32 -1.78
C PRO A 130 21.17 -2.34 -0.95
N VAL A 131 21.16 -2.19 0.38
CA VAL A 131 21.85 -3.10 1.32
C VAL A 131 21.41 -4.56 1.14
N PHE A 132 20.13 -4.77 0.84
CA PHE A 132 19.55 -6.06 0.48
C PHE A 132 18.51 -5.84 -0.62
N GLU A 133 18.24 -6.86 -1.42
CA GLU A 133 17.24 -6.75 -2.48
C GLU A 133 15.85 -6.51 -1.85
N PRO A 134 15.09 -5.48 -2.31
CA PRO A 134 13.77 -5.17 -1.77
C PRO A 134 12.80 -6.36 -1.81
N VAL A 135 13.01 -7.29 -2.74
CA VAL A 135 12.20 -8.49 -2.92
C VAL A 135 12.24 -9.38 -1.67
N TYR A 136 13.38 -9.52 -1.00
CA TYR A 136 13.47 -10.36 0.20
C TYR A 136 12.69 -9.78 1.38
N LEU A 137 12.70 -8.46 1.55
CA LEU A 137 11.89 -7.80 2.57
C LEU A 137 10.40 -7.96 2.28
N LYS A 138 9.98 -7.74 1.03
CA LYS A 138 8.59 -7.92 0.60
C LYS A 138 8.11 -9.35 0.82
N ALA A 139 8.90 -10.32 0.39
CA ALA A 139 8.61 -11.74 0.58
C ALA A 139 8.57 -12.12 2.07
N GLY A 140 9.48 -11.58 2.87
CA GLY A 140 9.51 -11.80 4.32
C GLY A 140 8.24 -11.29 4.99
N VAL A 141 7.82 -10.05 4.72
CA VAL A 141 6.62 -9.45 5.31
C VAL A 141 5.35 -10.15 4.83
N ALA A 142 5.18 -10.34 3.52
CA ALA A 142 4.01 -11.02 2.97
C ALA A 142 3.93 -12.47 3.46
N GLY A 143 5.06 -13.19 3.50
CA GLY A 143 5.14 -14.54 4.03
C GLY A 143 4.78 -14.62 5.52
N ALA A 144 5.27 -13.68 6.33
CA ALA A 144 4.91 -13.60 7.75
C ALA A 144 3.41 -13.40 7.96
N ILE A 145 2.75 -12.55 7.17
CA ILE A 145 1.30 -12.33 7.22
C ILE A 145 0.55 -13.62 6.88
N ILE A 146 0.97 -14.34 5.85
CA ILE A 146 0.34 -15.60 5.44
C ILE A 146 0.48 -16.66 6.54
N VAL A 147 1.68 -16.85 7.09
CA VAL A 147 1.92 -17.83 8.15
C VAL A 147 1.12 -17.47 9.41
N ALA A 148 1.13 -16.20 9.83
CA ALA A 148 0.33 -15.73 10.95
C ALA A 148 -1.17 -15.96 10.70
N GLY A 149 -1.65 -15.70 9.48
CA GLY A 149 -3.02 -15.95 9.07
C GLY A 149 -3.41 -17.42 9.13
N LEU A 150 -2.56 -18.32 8.64
CA LEU A 150 -2.78 -19.76 8.71
C LEU A 150 -2.86 -20.25 10.16
N LEU A 151 -1.93 -19.82 11.01
CA LEU A 151 -1.93 -20.15 12.44
C LEU A 151 -3.18 -19.60 13.13
N PHE A 152 -3.58 -18.37 12.81
CA PHE A 152 -4.78 -17.75 13.36
C PHE A 152 -6.05 -18.49 12.93
N VAL A 153 -6.19 -18.83 11.65
CA VAL A 153 -7.35 -19.57 11.14
C VAL A 153 -7.44 -20.95 11.77
N TYR A 154 -6.32 -21.68 11.84
CA TYR A 154 -6.25 -22.98 12.52
C TYR A 154 -6.65 -22.86 14.00
N TRP A 155 -6.09 -21.87 14.70
CA TRP A 155 -6.38 -21.65 16.11
C TRP A 155 -7.84 -21.25 16.35
N PHE A 156 -8.36 -20.28 15.61
CA PHE A 156 -9.69 -19.72 15.80
C PHE A 156 -10.79 -20.71 15.38
N VAL A 157 -10.70 -21.29 14.18
CA VAL A 157 -11.76 -22.15 13.64
C VAL A 157 -11.60 -23.60 14.10
N GLY A 158 -10.36 -24.07 14.24
CA GLY A 158 -10.02 -25.47 14.47
C GLY A 158 -9.85 -25.83 15.94
N HIS A 159 -9.07 -25.03 16.67
CA HIS A 159 -8.55 -25.40 17.99
C HIS A 159 -9.34 -24.80 19.16
N LYS A 160 -9.80 -23.55 19.03
CA LYS A 160 -10.52 -22.84 20.09
C LYS A 160 -11.97 -23.31 20.18
N ALA A 161 -12.27 -24.10 21.20
CA ALA A 161 -13.59 -24.70 21.42
C ALA A 161 -14.73 -23.67 21.44
N ASP A 162 -14.58 -22.56 22.17
CA ASP A 162 -15.61 -21.52 22.29
C ASP A 162 -15.97 -20.90 20.94
N SER A 163 -14.97 -20.68 20.07
CA SER A 163 -15.21 -20.12 18.75
C SER A 163 -15.95 -21.13 17.86
N ALA A 164 -15.55 -22.40 17.91
CA ALA A 164 -16.25 -23.45 17.18
C ALA A 164 -17.71 -23.60 17.67
N GLU A 165 -17.95 -23.55 18.98
CA GLU A 165 -19.29 -23.61 19.57
C GLU A 165 -20.14 -22.41 19.16
N PHE A 166 -19.56 -21.21 19.14
CA PHE A 166 -20.23 -20.01 18.64
C PHE A 166 -20.62 -20.13 17.15
N LEU A 167 -19.70 -20.60 16.29
CA LEU A 167 -19.97 -20.80 14.87
C LEU A 167 -21.07 -21.85 14.64
N ILE A 168 -21.08 -22.93 15.43
CA ILE A 168 -22.12 -23.96 15.39
C ILE A 168 -23.47 -23.39 15.86
N ALA A 169 -23.48 -22.61 16.95
CA ALA A 169 -24.68 -21.98 17.47
C ALA A 169 -25.26 -20.98 16.46
N THR A 170 -24.39 -20.20 15.80
CA THR A 170 -24.78 -19.27 14.74
C THR A 170 -25.40 -19.99 13.55
N ASP A 171 -24.80 -21.10 13.10
CA ASP A 171 -25.38 -21.94 12.04
C ASP A 171 -26.78 -22.46 12.43
N ALA A 172 -26.91 -22.96 13.65
CA ALA A 172 -28.17 -23.47 14.17
C ALA A 172 -29.24 -22.37 14.29
N GLU A 173 -28.85 -21.15 14.67
CA GLU A 173 -29.76 -20.01 14.77
C GLU A 173 -30.20 -19.52 13.38
N MET A 174 -29.26 -19.38 12.45
CA MET A 174 -29.55 -18.97 11.07
C MET A 174 -30.43 -19.98 10.33
N ARG A 175 -30.34 -21.27 10.66
CA ARG A 175 -31.20 -22.31 10.07
C ARG A 175 -32.66 -22.22 10.54
N LYS A 176 -32.94 -21.53 11.66
CA LYS A 176 -34.31 -21.25 12.12
C LYS A 176 -34.96 -20.12 11.33
N VAL A 177 -34.16 -19.28 10.67
CA VAL A 177 -34.65 -18.16 9.87
C VAL A 177 -35.35 -18.69 8.63
N ASN A 178 -36.64 -18.43 8.53
CA ASN A 178 -37.41 -18.67 7.33
C ASN A 178 -37.10 -17.58 6.31
N TRP A 179 -36.41 -17.92 5.23
CA TRP A 179 -36.17 -16.96 4.15
C TRP A 179 -37.49 -16.63 3.46
N SER A 180 -37.83 -15.33 3.43
CA SER A 180 -39.05 -14.84 2.77
C SER A 180 -39.09 -15.26 1.31
N THR A 181 -40.18 -15.88 0.90
CA THR A 181 -40.45 -16.19 -0.51
C THR A 181 -40.56 -14.90 -1.31
N ARG A 182 -40.21 -14.92 -2.60
CA ARG A 182 -40.31 -13.74 -3.51
C ARG A 182 -41.65 -13.00 -3.41
N LYS A 183 -42.75 -13.73 -3.24
CA LYS A 183 -44.09 -13.15 -3.02
C LYS A 183 -44.16 -12.31 -1.74
N ASN A 184 -43.71 -12.83 -0.61
CA ASN A 184 -43.71 -12.11 0.66
C ASN A 184 -42.86 -10.83 0.62
N ILE A 185 -41.75 -10.87 -0.13
CA ILE A 185 -40.89 -9.70 -0.34
C ILE A 185 -41.63 -8.62 -1.13
N LEU A 186 -42.33 -9.00 -2.21
CA LEU A 186 -43.12 -8.07 -3.03
C LEU A 186 -44.29 -7.47 -2.23
N ASP A 187 -45.01 -8.30 -1.47
CA ASP A 187 -46.12 -7.86 -0.63
C ASP A 187 -45.65 -6.85 0.42
N SER A 188 -44.53 -7.12 1.11
CA SER A 188 -43.97 -6.20 2.10
C SER A 188 -43.44 -4.90 1.47
N THR A 189 -42.82 -4.96 0.29
CA THR A 189 -42.26 -3.78 -0.38
C THR A 189 -43.38 -2.87 -0.90
N TRP A 190 -44.47 -3.45 -1.43
CA TRP A 190 -45.61 -2.68 -1.94
C TRP A 190 -46.30 -1.87 -0.83
N VAL A 191 -46.43 -2.44 0.37
CA VAL A 191 -46.99 -1.74 1.54
C VAL A 191 -46.14 -0.51 1.89
N VAL A 192 -44.81 -0.65 1.89
CA VAL A 192 -43.91 0.47 2.18
C VAL A 192 -44.01 1.56 1.11
N ILE A 193 -44.00 1.18 -0.17
CA ILE A 193 -44.16 2.12 -1.29
C ILE A 193 -45.51 2.85 -1.20
N GLY A 194 -46.59 2.14 -0.87
CA GLY A 194 -47.90 2.73 -0.67
C GLY A 194 -47.92 3.73 0.49
N ALA A 195 -47.34 3.37 1.64
CA ALA A 195 -47.28 4.24 2.82
C ALA A 195 -46.45 5.51 2.56
N THR A 196 -45.28 5.39 1.91
CA THR A 196 -44.44 6.55 1.57
C THR A 196 -45.10 7.44 0.53
N MET A 197 -45.80 6.87 -0.46
CA MET A 197 -46.56 7.64 -1.43
C MET A 197 -47.73 8.40 -0.79
N LEU A 198 -48.45 7.78 0.16
CA LEU A 198 -49.53 8.44 0.90
C LEU A 198 -49.00 9.60 1.75
N ILE A 199 -47.91 9.39 2.51
CA ILE A 199 -47.27 10.45 3.29
C ILE A 199 -46.81 11.59 2.36
N GLY A 200 -46.18 11.27 1.23
CA GLY A 200 -45.77 12.25 0.23
C GLY A 200 -46.95 13.05 -0.33
N ALA A 201 -48.07 12.39 -0.65
CA ALA A 201 -49.28 13.04 -1.12
C ALA A 201 -49.90 13.95 -0.04
N PHE A 202 -49.91 13.52 1.22
CA PHE A 202 -50.38 14.35 2.33
C PHE A 202 -49.51 15.60 2.51
N LEU A 203 -48.18 15.45 2.52
CA LEU A 203 -47.26 16.58 2.59
C LEU A 203 -47.45 17.54 1.41
N PHE A 204 -47.62 17.02 0.19
CA PHE A 204 -47.92 17.84 -0.98
C PHE A 204 -49.21 18.66 -0.84
N VAL A 205 -50.27 18.08 -0.25
CA VAL A 205 -51.51 18.82 0.05
C VAL A 205 -51.26 19.89 1.10
N CYS A 206 -50.57 19.57 2.19
CA CYS A 206 -50.20 20.56 3.21
C CYS A 206 -49.39 21.71 2.61
N ASP A 207 -48.42 21.42 1.73
CA ASP A 207 -47.60 22.41 1.04
C ASP A 207 -48.46 23.34 0.17
N ILE A 208 -49.45 22.79 -0.56
CA ILE A 208 -50.40 23.59 -1.34
C ILE A 208 -51.21 24.50 -0.41
N VAL A 209 -51.74 23.98 0.69
CA VAL A 209 -52.53 24.76 1.65
C VAL A 209 -51.70 25.92 2.21
N TRP A 210 -50.47 25.63 2.66
CA TRP A 210 -49.56 26.66 3.16
C TRP A 210 -49.21 27.68 2.09
N ARG A 211 -48.94 27.24 0.86
CA ARG A 211 -48.65 28.14 -0.26
C ARG A 211 -49.81 29.11 -0.53
N VAL A 212 -51.04 28.61 -0.61
CA VAL A 212 -52.22 29.45 -0.87
C VAL A 212 -52.47 30.40 0.30
N LEU A 213 -52.35 29.92 1.54
CA LEU A 213 -52.54 30.74 2.73
C LEU A 213 -51.51 31.87 2.80
N PHE A 214 -50.23 31.60 2.51
CA PHE A 214 -49.17 32.61 2.49
C PHE A 214 -49.32 33.63 1.35
N GLN A 215 -49.79 33.21 0.17
CA GLN A 215 -50.15 34.12 -0.92
C GLN A 215 -51.32 35.03 -0.55
N ALA A 216 -52.32 34.51 0.16
CA ALA A 216 -53.49 35.30 0.58
C ALA A 216 -53.13 36.41 1.58
N ILE A 217 -52.12 36.19 2.44
CA ILE A 217 -51.62 37.19 3.39
C ILE A 217 -50.52 38.09 2.81
N ASN A 218 -50.17 37.96 1.52
CA ASN A 218 -49.17 38.78 0.83
C ASN A 218 -47.76 38.74 1.46
N VAL A 219 -47.45 37.65 2.19
CA VAL A 219 -46.13 37.47 2.84
C VAL A 219 -45.13 36.80 1.89
N PHE A 220 -45.59 36.29 0.73
CA PHE A 220 -44.78 35.82 -0.40
C PHE A 220 -45.55 35.95 -1.72
#